data_AF-A0A291RDJ3-F1
#
_entry.id   AF-A0A291RDJ3-F1
#
_cell.length_a   1.000
_cell.length_b   1.000
_cell.length_c   1.000
_cell.angle_alpha   90.00
_cell.angle_beta   90.00
_cell.angle_gamma   90.00
#
_symmetry.space_group_name_H-M   'P 1'
#
loop_
_entity.id
_entity.type
_entity.pdbx_description
1 polymer ?
#
loop_
_entity_poly.entity_id
_entity_poly.type
_entity_poly.pdbx_seq_one_letter_code
_entity_poly.pdbx_strand_id
1 'polypeptide(L)'
;MFDYDTWQIAYDQAMARLAAVPKAILNETEAKAIPLRWFTDDYGHTVFGGHEHLKLAHWCENGPYARTIARRWLAIEAHSLLGELRDPLVAELWHELDTTHTHTHAAAVHAMLAVVLHHDPGANL
;
A
#
# COMPACT_ATOMS: atom_id res chain seq x y z
N MET A 1 8.75 9.55 -11.45
CA MET A 1 7.81 10.19 -10.52
C MET A 1 6.45 9.96 -11.10
N PHE A 2 5.62 9.18 -10.41
CA PHE A 2 4.19 9.15 -10.69
C PHE A 2 3.71 10.59 -10.54
N ASP A 3 3.24 11.25 -11.61
CA ASP A 3 2.73 12.61 -11.44
C ASP A 3 1.49 12.57 -10.54
N TYR A 4 1.34 13.63 -9.75
CA TYR A 4 0.34 13.71 -8.68
C TYR A 4 -1.08 13.47 -9.21
N ASP A 5 -1.39 14.00 -10.39
CA ASP A 5 -2.72 13.87 -11.02
C ASP A 5 -3.03 12.43 -11.39
N THR A 6 -2.08 11.72 -12.01
CA THR A 6 -2.24 10.30 -12.35
C THR A 6 -2.40 9.47 -11.08
N TRP A 7 -1.64 9.78 -10.03
CA TRP A 7 -1.71 9.03 -8.77
C TRP A 7 -3.06 9.24 -8.10
N GLN A 8 -3.53 10.48 -8.03
CA GLN A 8 -4.79 10.83 -7.40
C GLN A 8 -5.96 10.14 -8.11
N ILE A 9 -5.97 10.13 -9.45
CA ILE A 9 -6.98 9.41 -10.23
C ILE A 9 -6.95 7.90 -9.91
N ALA A 10 -5.77 7.28 -9.87
CA ALA A 10 -5.64 5.86 -9.56
C ALA A 10 -6.08 5.53 -8.13
N TYR A 11 -5.76 6.40 -7.17
CA TYR A 11 -6.18 6.28 -5.79
C TYR A 11 -7.70 6.37 -5.65
N ASP A 12 -8.31 7.42 -6.21
CA ASP A 12 -9.76 7.64 -6.14
C ASP A 12 -10.54 6.49 -6.80
N GLN A 13 -10.06 5.99 -7.95
CA GLN A 13 -10.63 4.83 -8.61
C GLN A 13 -10.55 3.56 -7.76
N ALA A 14 -9.38 3.30 -7.16
CA ALA A 14 -9.18 2.13 -6.30
C ALA A 14 -10.09 2.18 -5.06
N MET A 15 -10.16 3.33 -4.40
CA MET A 15 -11.00 3.52 -3.22
C MET A 15 -12.49 3.43 -3.53
N ALA A 16 -12.96 4.06 -4.61
CA ALA A 16 -14.36 3.94 -5.05
C ALA A 16 -14.73 2.49 -5.39
N ARG A 17 -13.81 1.76 -6.02
CA ARG A 17 -14.02 0.35 -6.36
C ARG A 17 -14.06 -0.56 -5.12
N LEU A 18 -13.20 -0.32 -4.13
CA LEU A 18 -13.23 -1.04 -2.86
C LEU A 18 -14.46 -0.70 -2.02
N ALA A 19 -14.96 0.53 -2.08
CA ALA A 19 -16.22 0.91 -1.44
C ALA A 19 -17.42 0.15 -2.03
N ALA A 20 -17.45 -0.02 -3.36
CA ALA A 20 -18.51 -0.76 -4.05
C ALA A 20 -18.35 -2.29 -3.92
N VAL A 21 -17.12 -2.79 -3.96
CA VAL A 21 -16.77 -4.21 -3.90
C VAL A 21 -15.55 -4.38 -2.99
N PRO A 22 -15.73 -4.66 -1.69
CA PRO A 22 -14.64 -4.70 -0.69
C PRO A 22 -13.52 -5.69 -0.96
N LYS A 23 -13.71 -6.63 -1.89
CA LYS A 23 -12.73 -7.65 -2.28
C LYS A 23 -12.33 -7.55 -3.76
N ALA A 24 -12.48 -6.37 -4.37
CA ALA A 24 -12.12 -6.16 -5.77
C ALA A 24 -10.63 -6.44 -6.02
N ILE A 25 -10.31 -7.17 -7.09
CA ILE A 25 -8.91 -7.40 -7.47
C ILE A 25 -8.30 -6.08 -7.96
N LEU A 26 -7.26 -5.62 -7.26
CA LEU A 26 -6.51 -4.43 -7.62
C LEU A 26 -5.43 -4.76 -8.64
N ASN A 27 -5.31 -3.95 -9.69
CA ASN A 27 -4.18 -4.00 -10.61
C ASN A 27 -2.92 -3.37 -9.97
N GLU A 28 -1.77 -3.49 -10.63
CA GLU A 28 -0.49 -2.99 -10.08
C GLU A 28 -0.52 -1.48 -9.82
N THR A 29 -1.19 -0.69 -10.67
CA THR A 29 -1.30 0.76 -10.51
C THR A 29 -2.17 1.14 -9.30
N GLU A 30 -3.35 0.51 -9.16
CA GLU A 30 -4.23 0.68 -8.00
C GLU A 30 -3.51 0.23 -6.71
N ALA A 31 -2.78 -0.88 -6.76
CA ALA A 31 -2.01 -1.42 -5.64
C ALA A 31 -0.78 -0.57 -5.28
N LYS A 32 -0.29 0.31 -6.15
CA LYS A 32 0.74 1.33 -5.84
C LYS A 32 0.13 2.56 -5.18
N ALA A 33 -1.01 3.02 -5.70
CA ALA A 33 -1.58 4.30 -5.31
C ALA A 33 -2.01 4.33 -3.85
N ILE A 34 -2.61 3.24 -3.35
CA ILE A 34 -3.03 3.11 -1.95
C ILE A 34 -1.82 3.17 -1.00
N PRO A 35 -0.80 2.31 -1.09
CA PRO A 35 0.36 2.41 -0.21
C PRO A 35 1.07 3.76 -0.24
N LEU A 36 1.19 4.40 -1.41
CA LEU A 36 1.80 5.73 -1.50
C LEU A 36 1.07 6.77 -0.65
N ARG A 37 -0.27 6.74 -0.62
CA ARG A 37 -1.06 7.70 0.18
C ARG A 37 -0.95 7.43 1.69
N TRP A 38 -0.73 6.18 2.07
CA TRP A 38 -1.01 5.70 3.42
C TRP A 38 0.23 5.43 4.23
N PHE A 39 1.24 4.92 3.57
CA PHE A 39 2.44 4.47 4.23
C PHE A 39 3.60 5.37 3.88
N THR A 40 3.58 6.08 2.75
CA THR A 40 4.61 7.05 2.42
C THR A 40 4.24 8.43 2.97
N ASP A 41 5.11 9.00 3.78
CA ASP A 41 4.98 10.37 4.27
C ASP A 41 5.32 11.41 3.19
N ASP A 42 5.14 12.69 3.52
CA ASP A 42 5.48 13.81 2.63
C ASP A 42 6.98 13.89 2.26
N TYR A 43 7.84 13.11 2.93
CA TYR A 43 9.27 13.01 2.66
C TYR A 43 9.66 11.77 1.84
N GLY A 44 8.70 10.95 1.41
CA GLY A 44 8.97 9.76 0.61
C GLY A 44 9.38 8.54 1.45
N HIS A 45 9.25 8.59 2.78
CA HIS A 45 9.59 7.48 3.66
C HIS A 45 8.35 6.68 4.00
N THR A 46 8.47 5.35 3.89
CA THR A 46 7.47 4.46 4.46
C THR A 46 7.87 4.02 5.85
N VAL A 47 7.40 4.71 6.88
CA VAL A 47 7.68 4.36 8.29
C VAL A 47 6.44 3.74 8.91
N PHE A 48 6.54 2.48 9.33
CA PHE A 48 5.47 1.76 10.02
C PHE A 48 6.04 0.94 11.17
N GLY A 49 5.38 0.94 12.32
CA GLY A 49 5.87 0.21 13.51
C GLY A 49 7.27 0.59 13.99
N GLY A 50 7.80 1.76 13.58
CA GLY A 50 9.18 2.18 13.85
C GLY A 50 10.24 1.67 12.86
N HIS A 51 9.82 1.02 11.76
CA HIS A 51 10.68 0.50 10.70
C HIS A 51 10.47 1.22 9.38
N GLU A 52 11.54 1.43 8.63
CA GLU A 52 11.49 2.01 7.28
C GLU A 52 11.37 0.92 6.19
N HIS A 53 10.43 1.09 5.27
CA HIS A 53 10.19 0.25 4.10
C HIS A 53 10.54 1.02 2.81
N LEU A 54 11.83 1.30 2.64
CA LEU A 54 12.33 2.16 1.55
C LEU A 54 12.10 1.56 0.15
N LYS A 55 12.07 0.24 0.00
CA LYS A 55 11.87 -0.36 -1.33
C LYS A 55 10.43 -0.19 -1.78
N LEU A 56 9.48 -0.41 -0.89
CA LEU A 56 8.07 -0.17 -1.16
C LEU A 56 7.83 1.32 -1.46
N ALA A 57 8.37 2.22 -0.63
CA ALA A 57 8.25 3.66 -0.83
C ALA A 57 8.72 4.10 -2.23
N HIS A 58 9.94 3.75 -2.59
CA HIS A 58 10.48 4.10 -3.90
C HIS A 58 9.76 3.43 -5.07
N TRP A 59 9.22 2.22 -4.87
CA TRP A 59 8.41 1.55 -5.89
C TRP A 59 7.10 2.31 -6.14
N CYS A 60 6.44 2.74 -5.07
CA CYS A 60 5.24 3.58 -5.11
C CYS A 60 5.49 4.92 -5.82
N GLU A 61 6.63 5.57 -5.59
CA GLU A 61 7.03 6.84 -6.23
C GLU A 61 7.22 6.73 -7.76
N ASN A 62 7.34 5.51 -8.29
CA ASN A 62 7.54 5.22 -9.71
C ASN A 62 8.70 6.03 -10.33
N GLY A 63 9.76 6.21 -9.56
CA GLY A 63 11.01 6.86 -9.98
C GLY A 63 11.90 5.92 -10.81
N PRO A 64 13.03 6.41 -11.34
CA PRO A 64 14.04 5.56 -11.99
C PRO A 64 14.51 4.41 -11.08
N TYR A 65 14.63 4.68 -9.77
CA TYR A 65 15.03 3.68 -8.79
C TYR A 65 13.99 2.56 -8.62
N ALA A 66 12.68 2.88 -8.67
CA ALA A 66 11.58 1.91 -8.58
C ALA A 66 11.79 0.68 -9.49
N ARG A 67 12.22 0.94 -10.74
CA ARG A 67 12.41 -0.08 -11.77
C ARG A 67 13.60 -0.99 -11.53
N THR A 68 14.51 -0.59 -10.65
CA THR A 68 15.73 -1.35 -10.31
C THR A 68 15.55 -2.24 -9.09
N ILE A 69 14.45 -2.08 -8.36
CA ILE A 69 14.17 -2.86 -7.16
C ILE A 69 13.77 -4.28 -7.58
N ALA A 70 14.48 -5.28 -7.05
CA ALA A 70 14.12 -6.67 -7.31
C ALA A 70 12.77 -7.01 -6.65
N ARG A 71 11.89 -7.68 -7.41
CA ARG A 71 10.53 -8.07 -6.97
C ARG A 71 10.49 -8.74 -5.60
N ARG A 72 11.46 -9.61 -5.31
CA ARG A 72 11.57 -10.29 -4.00
C ARG A 72 11.65 -9.32 -2.81
N TRP A 73 12.33 -8.19 -2.97
CA TRP A 73 12.47 -7.21 -1.89
C TRP A 73 11.17 -6.44 -1.65
N LEU A 74 10.42 -6.15 -2.73
CA LEU A 74 9.07 -5.58 -2.63
C LEU A 74 8.13 -6.53 -1.91
N ALA A 75 8.15 -7.81 -2.29
CA ALA A 75 7.32 -8.83 -1.64
C ALA A 75 7.66 -8.96 -0.14
N ILE A 76 8.95 -8.94 0.23
CA ILE A 76 9.38 -9.00 1.64
C ILE A 76 8.85 -7.80 2.45
N GLU A 77 9.04 -6.57 1.97
CA GLU A 77 8.55 -5.39 2.69
C GLU A 77 7.04 -5.34 2.75
N ALA A 78 6.34 -5.72 1.67
CA ALA A 78 4.89 -5.82 1.64
C ALA A 78 4.36 -6.91 2.60
N HIS A 79 5.06 -8.04 2.73
CA HIS A 79 4.73 -9.08 3.71
C HIS A 79 4.90 -8.59 5.15
N SER A 80 5.98 -7.86 5.44
CA SER A 80 6.20 -7.27 6.77
C SER A 80 5.06 -6.33 7.14
N LEU A 81 4.74 -5.38 6.26
CA LEU A 81 3.65 -4.43 6.46
C LEU A 81 2.29 -5.10 6.57
N LEU A 82 2.02 -6.12 5.75
CA LEU A 82 0.78 -6.89 5.84
C LEU A 82 0.67 -7.60 7.20
N GLY A 83 1.76 -8.10 7.75
CA GLY A 83 1.81 -8.69 9.08
C GLY A 83 1.44 -7.67 10.16
N GLU A 84 2.01 -6.47 10.11
CA GLU A 84 1.73 -5.39 11.06
C GLU A 84 0.30 -4.84 10.93
N LEU A 85 -0.19 -4.67 9.71
CA LEU A 85 -1.57 -4.26 9.46
C LEU A 85 -2.58 -5.31 9.93
N ARG A 86 -2.22 -6.58 10.03
CA ARG A 86 -3.12 -7.60 10.58
C ARG A 86 -3.21 -7.54 12.11
N ASP A 87 -2.37 -6.75 12.79
CA ASP A 87 -2.46 -6.52 14.23
C ASP A 87 -3.71 -5.68 14.57
N PRO A 88 -4.63 -6.18 15.41
CA PRO A 88 -5.81 -5.43 15.84
C PRO A 88 -5.50 -4.08 16.51
N LEU A 89 -4.39 -3.98 17.25
CA LEU A 89 -4.01 -2.73 17.92
C LEU A 89 -3.59 -1.65 16.92
N VAL A 90 -2.94 -2.07 15.84
CA VAL A 90 -2.59 -1.18 14.73
C VAL A 90 -3.85 -0.69 14.02
N ALA A 91 -4.82 -1.57 13.81
CA ALA A 91 -6.10 -1.21 13.21
C ALA A 91 -6.87 -0.17 14.04
N GLU A 92 -6.92 -0.35 15.36
CA GLU A 92 -7.56 0.59 16.30
C GLU A 92 -6.89 1.97 16.29
N LEU A 93 -5.55 2.03 16.39
CA LEU A 93 -4.79 3.28 16.33
C LEU A 93 -5.06 4.04 15.02
N TRP A 94 -5.14 3.32 13.90
CA TRP A 94 -5.45 3.91 12.59
C TRP A 94 -6.85 4.50 12.51
N HIS A 95 -7.85 3.81 13.05
CA HIS A 95 -9.22 4.32 13.11
C HIS A 95 -9.37 5.59 13.96
N GLU A 96 -8.54 5.74 15.00
CA GLU A 96 -8.51 6.96 15.82
C GLU A 96 -7.83 8.15 15.12
N LEU A 97 -6.79 7.90 14.32
CA LEU A 97 -6.02 8.95 13.63
C LEU A 97 -6.71 9.45 12.36
N ASP A 98 -7.44 8.60 11.64
CA ASP A 98 -8.15 8.95 10.39
C ASP A 98 -9.67 8.83 10.55
N THR A 99 -10.23 9.76 11.32
CA THR A 99 -11.66 9.83 11.65
C THR A 99 -12.57 10.17 10.47
N THR A 100 -12.01 10.58 9.33
CA THR A 100 -12.76 11.04 8.15
C THR A 100 -12.93 9.98 7.07
N HIS A 101 -12.14 8.90 7.09
CA HIS A 101 -12.20 7.84 6.09
C HIS A 101 -12.47 6.47 6.75
N THR A 102 -13.74 6.09 6.87
CA THR A 102 -14.18 4.85 7.54
C THR A 102 -13.75 3.56 6.84
N HIS A 103 -13.17 3.65 5.64
CA HIS A 103 -12.73 2.52 4.81
C HIS A 103 -11.22 2.26 4.90
N THR A 104 -10.57 2.77 5.95
CA THR A 104 -9.13 2.90 5.87
C THR A 104 -8.40 1.55 6.02
N HIS A 105 -8.35 1.03 7.23
CA HIS A 105 -7.53 -0.13 7.55
C HIS A 105 -7.72 -1.34 6.60
N ALA A 106 -8.96 -1.67 6.25
CA ALA A 106 -9.28 -2.76 5.33
C ALA A 106 -8.75 -2.54 3.89
N ALA A 107 -8.79 -1.31 3.38
CA ALA A 107 -8.23 -0.98 2.05
C ALA A 107 -6.70 -1.07 2.06
N ALA A 108 -6.06 -0.65 3.16
CA ALA A 108 -4.63 -0.79 3.40
C ALA A 108 -4.19 -2.27 3.39
N VAL A 109 -4.88 -3.13 4.17
CA VAL A 109 -4.65 -4.58 4.20
C VAL A 109 -4.82 -5.20 2.82
N HIS A 110 -5.90 -4.85 2.12
CA HIS A 110 -6.21 -5.40 0.80
C HIS A 110 -5.21 -4.95 -0.27
N ALA A 111 -4.73 -3.70 -0.20
CA ALA A 111 -3.68 -3.21 -1.08
C ALA A 111 -2.35 -3.94 -0.84
N MET A 112 -1.93 -4.13 0.42
CA MET A 112 -0.70 -4.88 0.73
C MET A 112 -0.79 -6.34 0.28
N LEU A 113 -1.95 -6.97 0.44
CA LEU A 113 -2.20 -8.30 -0.10
C LEU A 113 -2.02 -8.34 -1.63
N ALA A 114 -2.54 -7.34 -2.34
CA ALA A 114 -2.37 -7.24 -3.79
C ALA A 114 -0.89 -7.04 -4.18
N VAL A 115 -0.15 -6.18 -3.47
CA VAL A 115 1.30 -5.97 -3.71
C VAL A 115 2.06 -7.27 -3.54
N VAL A 116 1.78 -8.03 -2.48
CA VAL A 116 2.39 -9.36 -2.28
C VAL A 116 2.06 -10.27 -3.46
N LEU A 117 0.80 -10.43 -3.83
CA LEU A 117 0.40 -11.35 -4.92
C LEU A 117 1.00 -10.96 -6.29
N HIS A 118 1.18 -9.67 -6.57
CA HIS A 118 1.82 -9.20 -7.80
C HIS A 118 3.34 -9.49 -7.85
N HIS A 119 3.99 -9.67 -6.70
CA HIS A 119 5.45 -9.78 -6.60
C HIS A 119 5.95 -11.10 -6.02
N ASP A 120 5.07 -11.89 -5.42
CA ASP A 120 5.23 -13.28 -5.00
C ASP A 120 3.90 -14.05 -5.18
N PRO A 121 3.57 -14.48 -6.43
CA PRO A 121 2.33 -15.20 -6.71
C PRO A 121 2.19 -16.56 -6.01
N GLY A 122 3.27 -17.07 -5.43
CA GLY A 122 3.30 -18.34 -4.68
C GLY A 122 3.09 -18.20 -3.18
N ALA A 123 2.87 -16.98 -2.68
CA ALA A 123 2.69 -16.71 -1.26
C ALA A 123 1.43 -17.40 -0.70
N ASN A 124 1.59 -18.15 0.39
CA ASN A 124 0.47 -18.68 1.19
C ASN A 124 0.08 -17.62 2.23
N LEU A 125 -1.05 -16.93 2.01
CA LEU A 125 -1.46 -15.70 2.71
C LEU A 125 -2.64 -15.85 3.67
#